data_AF-A0AAX3PGT0-F1
#
_entry.id   AF-A0AAX3PGT0-F1
#
_cell.length_a   1.000
_cell.length_b   1.000
_cell.length_c   1.000
_cell.angle_alpha   90.00
_cell.angle_beta   90.00
_cell.angle_gamma   90.00
#
_symmetry.space_group_name_H-M   'P 1'
#
loop_
_entity.id
_entity.type
_entity.pdbx_description
1 polymer ?
#
loop_
_entity_poly.entity_id
_entity_poly.type
_entity_poly.pdbx_seq_one_letter_code
_entity_poly.pdbx_strand_id
1 'polypeptide(L)'
;MTYHYHDESIIKTLPEDTVFVFGSNMAGTHQGGAAKTAHLHFGATKGVGRGWAGQSFAIPTMNEHLQQMPLSQIQHYIDDFKIYTKNHPKMKYFITSVGCGVAGYKVEEIAPMFKGISRNVIFPASFRPFVEKTLPKLTQKLLHSFLTDDVIFSSDIEQKIQSLDLTEAEKSLATIILNTPMYPNDSNGRDRIFEIQDILHNLNGKIFEFQSNSEGSMIFGGAILALLELYNLNETDFIAVWTGQRTIAAPKAEHRAKK
;
A
#
# COMPACT_ATOMS: atom_id res chain seq x y z
N MET A 1 -13.07 -10.55 7.18
CA MET A 1 -12.26 -11.12 8.27
C MET A 1 -11.85 -9.95 9.13
N THR A 2 -11.97 -10.03 10.44
CA THR A 2 -11.60 -8.91 11.33
C THR A 2 -10.23 -9.23 11.92
N TYR A 3 -9.29 -8.30 11.78
CA TYR A 3 -7.98 -8.39 12.43
C TYR A 3 -8.01 -7.69 13.78
N HIS A 4 -6.96 -7.89 14.58
CA HIS A 4 -6.72 -7.10 15.77
C HIS A 4 -5.82 -5.90 15.43
N TYR A 5 -5.98 -4.80 16.16
CA TYR A 5 -5.18 -3.58 15.99
C TYR A 5 -4.59 -3.11 17.30
N HIS A 6 -3.45 -2.44 17.22
CA HIS A 6 -2.86 -1.71 18.33
C HIS A 6 -2.70 -0.22 17.98
N ASP A 7 -2.54 0.61 19.01
CA ASP A 7 -2.46 2.08 18.96
C ASP A 7 -1.08 2.63 18.56
N GLU A 8 -0.20 1.78 18.05
CA GLU A 8 1.18 2.12 17.67
C GLU A 8 2.09 2.60 18.82
N SER A 9 1.69 2.35 20.07
CA SER A 9 2.56 2.57 21.22
C SER A 9 3.83 1.70 21.17
N ILE A 10 4.93 2.23 21.71
CA ILE A 10 6.20 1.51 21.80
C ILE A 10 6.08 0.44 22.91
N ILE A 11 6.06 -0.82 22.48
CA ILE A 11 6.04 -1.98 23.37
C ILE A 11 7.45 -2.56 23.59
N LYS A 12 7.69 -3.13 24.77
CA LYS A 12 8.97 -3.75 25.15
C LYS A 12 8.84 -5.19 25.61
N THR A 13 7.61 -5.69 25.67
CA THR A 13 7.28 -7.05 26.07
C THR A 13 6.08 -7.53 25.26
N LEU A 14 6.04 -8.82 24.98
CA LEU A 14 4.94 -9.50 24.31
C LEU A 14 4.75 -10.88 24.95
N PRO A 15 3.53 -11.43 24.93
CA PRO A 15 3.31 -12.83 25.26
C PRO A 15 4.23 -13.75 24.46
N GLU A 16 4.64 -14.89 25.04
CA GLU A 16 5.58 -15.83 24.41
C GLU A 16 5.08 -16.35 23.05
N ASP A 17 3.76 -16.48 22.88
CA ASP A 17 3.10 -16.89 21.63
C ASP A 17 3.02 -15.76 20.59
N THR A 18 3.61 -14.59 20.85
CA THR A 18 3.50 -13.40 19.99
C THR A 18 4.89 -12.93 19.54
N VAL A 19 5.05 -12.80 18.23
CA VAL A 19 6.30 -12.38 17.57
C VAL A 19 6.24 -10.90 17.20
N PHE A 20 7.29 -10.15 17.52
CA PHE A 20 7.44 -8.75 17.14
C PHE A 20 7.93 -8.62 15.69
N VAL A 21 7.12 -8.06 14.80
CA VAL A 21 7.41 -7.95 13.37
C VAL A 21 7.75 -6.51 13.01
N PHE A 22 8.91 -6.31 12.40
CA PHE A 22 9.49 -4.98 12.20
C PHE A 22 10.16 -4.81 10.83
N GLY A 23 10.23 -3.57 10.38
CA GLY A 23 11.00 -3.19 9.18
C GLY A 23 12.50 -3.17 9.47
N SER A 24 13.30 -3.78 8.62
CA SER A 24 14.76 -3.83 8.75
C SER A 24 15.47 -3.42 7.46
N ASN A 25 16.79 -3.30 7.54
CA ASN A 25 17.67 -3.28 6.36
C ASN A 25 18.28 -4.66 6.13
N MET A 26 18.66 -4.95 4.90
CA MET A 26 19.25 -6.24 4.51
C MET A 26 20.52 -6.61 5.30
N ALA A 27 21.29 -5.62 5.77
CA ALA A 27 22.48 -5.84 6.59
C ALA A 27 22.17 -6.22 8.07
N GLY A 28 20.90 -6.12 8.50
CA GLY A 28 20.49 -6.47 9.87
C GLY A 28 21.13 -5.58 10.95
N THR A 29 21.34 -4.30 10.66
CA THR A 29 22.05 -3.37 11.59
C THR A 29 21.24 -3.07 12.85
N HIS A 30 19.91 -2.99 12.74
CA HIS A 30 18.95 -2.80 13.84
C HIS A 30 19.25 -1.63 14.81
N GLN A 31 19.65 -0.46 14.29
CA GLN A 31 20.08 0.69 15.11
C GLN A 31 19.02 1.78 15.31
N GLY A 32 17.91 1.75 14.57
CA GLY A 32 16.86 2.79 14.61
C GLY A 32 15.45 2.24 14.77
N GLY A 33 14.56 3.08 15.30
CA GLY A 33 13.12 2.82 15.38
C GLY A 33 12.74 1.45 15.93
N ALA A 34 11.77 0.81 15.28
CA ALA A 34 11.28 -0.53 15.63
C ALA A 34 12.37 -1.60 15.58
N ALA A 35 13.36 -1.49 14.69
CA ALA A 35 14.45 -2.47 14.60
C ALA A 35 15.34 -2.43 15.85
N LYS A 36 15.62 -1.25 16.39
CA LYS A 36 16.33 -1.11 17.67
C LYS A 36 15.54 -1.74 18.82
N THR A 37 14.23 -1.49 18.88
CA THR A 37 13.34 -2.11 19.87
C THR A 37 13.35 -3.63 19.74
N ALA A 38 13.27 -4.17 18.52
CA ALA A 38 13.36 -5.60 18.23
C ALA A 38 14.67 -6.22 18.75
N HIS A 39 15.79 -5.54 18.52
CA HIS A 39 17.10 -6.00 18.99
C HIS A 39 17.22 -5.99 20.52
N LEU A 40 16.77 -4.91 21.17
CA LEU A 40 16.92 -4.74 22.62
C LEU A 40 15.96 -5.59 23.45
N HIS A 41 14.77 -5.87 22.92
CA HIS A 41 13.67 -6.44 23.72
C HIS A 41 13.10 -7.75 23.18
N PHE A 42 13.27 -8.03 21.89
CA PHE A 42 12.63 -9.17 21.22
C PHE A 42 13.62 -10.13 20.57
N GLY A 43 14.92 -10.01 20.86
CA GLY A 43 15.93 -10.98 20.43
C GLY A 43 16.30 -10.92 18.95
N ALA A 44 16.00 -9.81 18.26
CA ALA A 44 16.49 -9.63 16.89
C ALA A 44 18.02 -9.65 16.87
N THR A 45 18.60 -10.49 16.03
CA THR A 45 20.06 -10.69 15.97
C THR A 45 20.68 -9.75 14.95
N LYS A 46 21.78 -9.06 15.31
CA LYS A 46 22.54 -8.23 14.37
C LYS A 46 23.06 -9.08 13.21
N GLY A 47 23.01 -8.55 11.99
CA GLY A 47 23.34 -9.29 10.77
C GLY A 47 22.18 -10.10 10.19
N VAL A 48 21.06 -10.25 10.92
CA VAL A 48 19.85 -10.92 10.43
C VAL A 48 18.83 -9.86 9.98
N GLY A 49 18.88 -9.49 8.71
CA GLY A 49 17.99 -8.47 8.11
C GLY A 49 16.61 -8.99 7.66
N ARG A 50 16.44 -10.31 7.57
CA ARG A 50 15.22 -10.96 7.08
C ARG A 50 14.86 -12.19 7.91
N GLY A 51 13.56 -12.37 8.14
CA GLY A 51 13.03 -13.60 8.72
C GLY A 51 13.08 -13.63 10.24
N TRP A 52 12.93 -14.82 10.79
CA TRP A 52 12.77 -15.04 12.23
C TRP A 52 14.11 -14.96 12.99
N ALA A 53 14.12 -14.28 14.13
CA ALA A 53 15.21 -14.29 15.11
C ALA A 53 14.67 -13.97 16.52
N GLY A 54 14.87 -14.87 17.48
CA GLY A 54 14.36 -14.71 18.84
C GLY A 54 12.83 -14.64 18.90
N GLN A 55 12.28 -13.64 19.58
CA GLN A 55 10.85 -13.31 19.60
C GLN A 55 10.49 -12.28 18.51
N SER A 56 11.23 -12.24 17.39
CA SER A 56 11.04 -11.23 16.35
C SER A 56 11.08 -11.81 14.94
N PHE A 57 10.53 -11.04 13.99
CA PHE A 57 10.59 -11.33 12.56
C PHE A 57 10.90 -10.05 11.79
N ALA A 58 11.98 -10.06 11.02
CA ALA A 58 12.42 -8.93 10.21
C ALA A 58 11.84 -8.99 8.79
N ILE A 59 11.23 -7.90 8.35
CA ILE A 59 10.84 -7.67 6.95
C ILE A 59 11.78 -6.60 6.38
N PRO A 60 12.63 -6.92 5.39
CA PRO A 60 13.49 -5.93 4.76
C PRO A 60 12.67 -4.85 4.05
N THR A 61 12.97 -3.59 4.37
CA THR A 61 12.43 -2.39 3.70
C THR A 61 13.52 -1.48 3.16
N MET A 62 14.78 -1.79 3.46
CA MET A 62 15.96 -1.07 2.98
C MET A 62 17.06 -2.05 2.56
N ASN A 63 17.89 -1.67 1.59
CA ASN A 63 19.04 -2.48 1.17
C ASN A 63 20.18 -2.42 2.22
N GLU A 64 21.30 -3.09 1.95
CA GLU A 64 22.47 -3.15 2.83
C GLU A 64 23.11 -1.76 3.08
N HIS A 65 22.82 -0.80 2.21
CA HIS A 65 23.35 0.58 2.24
C HIS A 65 22.37 1.60 2.83
N LEU A 66 21.30 1.15 3.50
CA LEU A 66 20.27 2.00 4.09
C LEU A 66 19.56 2.89 3.06
N GLN A 67 19.37 2.38 1.85
CA GLN A 67 18.51 3.01 0.84
C GLN A 67 17.17 2.29 0.79
N GLN A 68 16.11 3.04 0.46
CA GLN A 68 14.79 2.49 0.17
C GLN A 68 14.90 1.40 -0.91
N MET A 69 14.21 0.28 -0.67
CA MET A 69 14.04 -0.77 -1.66
C MET A 69 12.85 -0.45 -2.59
N PRO A 70 12.82 -0.98 -3.82
CA PRO A 70 11.60 -0.96 -4.60
C PRO A 70 10.45 -1.66 -3.84
N LEU A 71 9.25 -1.10 -3.89
CA LEU A 71 8.02 -1.65 -3.31
C LEU A 71 7.78 -3.10 -3.75
N SER A 72 8.16 -3.46 -4.98
CA SER A 72 8.07 -4.82 -5.49
C SER A 72 8.94 -5.83 -4.72
N GLN A 73 10.11 -5.40 -4.23
CA GLN A 73 10.96 -6.26 -3.41
C GLN A 73 10.41 -6.38 -1.98
N ILE A 74 9.86 -5.31 -1.43
CA ILE A 74 9.19 -5.34 -0.12
C ILE A 74 7.97 -6.26 -0.16
N GLN A 75 7.16 -6.15 -1.22
CA GLN A 75 6.01 -7.02 -1.47
C GLN A 75 6.41 -8.49 -1.47
N HIS A 76 7.54 -8.85 -2.11
CA HIS A 76 8.05 -10.22 -2.08
C HIS A 76 8.31 -10.73 -0.65
N TYR A 77 8.94 -9.94 0.21
CA TYR A 77 9.17 -10.31 1.61
C TYR A 77 7.87 -10.37 2.43
N ILE A 78 6.91 -9.51 2.13
CA ILE A 78 5.58 -9.55 2.76
C ILE A 78 4.82 -10.81 2.33
N ASP A 79 4.95 -11.25 1.07
CA ASP A 79 4.34 -12.49 0.59
C ASP A 79 4.96 -13.74 1.25
N ASP A 80 6.28 -13.77 1.44
CA ASP A 80 6.92 -14.82 2.22
C ASP A 80 6.41 -14.84 3.67
N PHE A 81 6.25 -13.66 4.26
CA PHE A 81 5.70 -13.53 5.60
C PHE A 81 4.23 -13.98 5.66
N LYS A 82 3.42 -13.71 4.63
CA LYS A 82 2.04 -14.23 4.51
C LYS A 82 2.02 -15.76 4.47
N ILE A 83 2.96 -16.38 3.75
CA ILE A 83 3.11 -17.84 3.74
C ILE A 83 3.52 -18.34 5.13
N TYR A 84 4.48 -17.67 5.77
CA TYR A 84 4.97 -18.04 7.10
C TYR A 84 3.86 -18.02 8.15
N THR A 85 3.12 -16.92 8.26
CA THR A 85 2.05 -16.74 9.24
C THR A 85 0.90 -17.74 9.06
N LYS A 86 0.59 -18.09 7.81
CA LYS A 86 -0.39 -19.14 7.47
C LYS A 86 0.04 -20.54 7.96
N ASN A 87 1.33 -20.85 7.90
CA ASN A 87 1.88 -22.14 8.33
C ASN A 87 2.10 -22.24 9.85
N HIS A 88 1.96 -21.13 10.58
CA HIS A 88 2.15 -21.07 12.04
C HIS A 88 0.91 -20.46 12.74
N PRO A 89 -0.28 -21.07 12.61
CA PRO A 89 -1.54 -20.46 13.06
C PRO A 89 -1.68 -20.32 14.58
N LYS A 90 -0.81 -20.99 15.37
CA LYS A 90 -0.79 -20.90 16.84
C LYS A 90 -0.05 -19.67 17.36
N MET A 91 0.83 -19.09 16.55
CA MET A 91 1.57 -17.88 16.91
C MET A 91 0.77 -16.65 16.50
N LYS A 92 0.93 -15.55 17.23
CA LYS A 92 0.47 -14.21 16.85
C LYS A 92 1.64 -13.38 16.34
N TYR A 93 1.33 -12.40 15.51
CA TYR A 93 2.34 -11.54 14.90
C TYR A 93 1.95 -10.08 15.11
N PHE A 94 2.68 -9.39 15.99
CA PHE A 94 2.52 -7.97 16.24
C PHE A 94 3.32 -7.18 15.21
N ILE A 95 2.65 -6.60 14.22
CA ILE A 95 3.28 -5.85 13.14
C ILE A 95 3.39 -4.38 13.53
N THR A 96 4.60 -3.82 13.53
CA THR A 96 4.78 -2.36 13.59
C THR A 96 4.37 -1.69 12.27
N SER A 97 4.36 -0.36 12.17
CA SER A 97 4.25 0.36 10.90
C SER A 97 5.51 0.16 10.03
N VAL A 98 5.68 -1.07 9.53
CA VAL A 98 6.81 -1.57 8.75
C VAL A 98 7.07 -0.62 7.58
N GLY A 99 8.30 -0.15 7.43
CA GLY A 99 8.69 0.76 6.35
C GLY A 99 8.29 2.23 6.54
N CYS A 100 7.31 2.55 7.39
CA CYS A 100 6.78 3.91 7.50
C CYS A 100 7.54 4.84 8.46
N GLY A 101 8.49 4.30 9.22
CA GLY A 101 9.38 5.08 10.08
C GLY A 101 10.66 5.49 9.36
N VAL A 102 11.76 4.83 9.69
CA VAL A 102 13.12 5.16 9.19
C VAL A 102 13.23 5.04 7.67
N ALA A 103 12.56 4.06 7.06
CA ALA A 103 12.62 3.87 5.61
C ALA A 103 11.77 4.90 4.85
N GLY A 104 10.79 5.56 5.48
CA GLY A 104 10.07 6.69 4.91
C GLY A 104 8.99 6.37 3.87
N TYR A 105 8.49 5.12 3.80
CA TYR A 105 7.32 4.81 2.97
C TYR A 105 6.03 5.33 3.58
N LYS A 106 5.06 5.64 2.75
CA LYS A 106 3.71 5.97 3.22
C LYS A 106 2.96 4.71 3.62
N VAL A 107 1.96 4.87 4.50
CA VAL A 107 1.15 3.75 4.97
C VAL A 107 0.37 3.12 3.82
N GLU A 108 -0.17 3.94 2.93
CA GLU A 108 -0.88 3.54 1.72
C GLU A 108 -0.02 2.77 0.71
N GLU A 109 1.31 2.87 0.78
CA GLU A 109 2.21 2.08 -0.07
C GLU A 109 2.45 0.69 0.51
N ILE A 110 2.59 0.56 1.83
CA ILE A 110 2.96 -0.69 2.50
C ILE A 110 1.73 -1.50 2.96
N ALA A 111 0.77 -0.86 3.61
CA ALA A 111 -0.34 -1.54 4.26
C ALA A 111 -1.17 -2.42 3.29
N PRO A 112 -1.47 -2.00 2.04
CA PRO A 112 -2.20 -2.87 1.10
C PRO A 112 -1.50 -4.20 0.79
N MET A 113 -0.16 -4.27 0.90
CA MET A 113 0.62 -5.48 0.62
C MET A 113 0.26 -6.64 1.55
N PHE A 114 -0.21 -6.33 2.76
CA PHE A 114 -0.63 -7.29 3.77
C PHE A 114 -2.06 -7.83 3.57
N LYS A 115 -2.78 -7.40 2.53
CA LYS A 115 -4.14 -7.87 2.26
C LYS A 115 -4.16 -9.40 2.06
N GLY A 116 -5.13 -10.05 2.71
CA GLY A 116 -5.30 -11.51 2.69
C GLY A 116 -4.31 -12.30 3.56
N ILE A 117 -3.54 -11.64 4.41
CA ILE A 117 -2.72 -12.34 5.41
C ILE A 117 -3.58 -13.11 6.43
N SER A 118 -2.99 -14.06 7.14
CA SER A 118 -3.69 -14.86 8.14
C SER A 118 -4.16 -14.02 9.34
N ARG A 119 -5.24 -14.46 9.99
CA ARG A 119 -5.95 -13.70 11.05
C ARG A 119 -5.19 -13.57 12.36
N ASN A 120 -4.11 -14.32 12.53
CA ASN A 120 -3.21 -14.27 13.68
C ASN A 120 -2.22 -13.09 13.61
N VAL A 121 -2.43 -12.16 12.68
CA VAL A 121 -1.69 -10.90 12.59
C VAL A 121 -2.44 -9.78 13.33
N ILE A 122 -1.69 -8.99 14.08
CA ILE A 122 -2.11 -7.80 14.79
C ILE A 122 -1.45 -6.60 14.08
N PHE A 123 -2.26 -5.68 13.59
CA PHE A 123 -1.81 -4.55 12.76
C PHE A 123 -1.70 -3.24 13.55
N PRO A 124 -0.89 -2.28 13.09
CA PRO A 124 -0.99 -0.91 13.58
C PRO A 124 -2.32 -0.30 13.13
N ALA A 125 -2.92 0.56 13.94
CA ALA A 125 -4.23 1.16 13.64
C ALA A 125 -4.25 1.89 12.28
N SER A 126 -3.15 2.55 11.90
CA SER A 126 -2.99 3.20 10.59
C SER A 126 -3.18 2.25 9.40
N PHE A 127 -2.90 0.95 9.55
CA PHE A 127 -3.02 -0.01 8.45
C PHE A 127 -4.47 -0.45 8.20
N ARG A 128 -5.37 -0.25 9.17
CA ARG A 128 -6.76 -0.73 9.14
C ARG A 128 -7.53 -0.40 7.86
N PRO A 129 -7.48 0.85 7.33
CA PRO A 129 -8.20 1.20 6.11
C PRO A 129 -7.77 0.36 4.88
N PHE A 130 -6.53 -0.13 4.89
CA PHE A 130 -5.89 -0.77 3.74
C PHE A 130 -5.91 -2.31 3.81
N VAL A 131 -5.93 -2.89 5.02
CA VAL A 131 -5.91 -4.36 5.21
C VAL A 131 -7.28 -4.98 5.39
N GLU A 132 -8.21 -4.22 5.99
CA GLU A 132 -9.49 -4.76 6.46
C GLU A 132 -10.63 -4.48 5.49
N LYS A 133 -10.58 -3.32 4.83
CA LYS A 133 -11.58 -2.93 3.86
C LYS A 133 -11.25 -3.62 2.54
N THR A 134 -12.17 -4.46 2.07
CA THR A 134 -12.23 -4.71 0.64
C THR A 134 -12.33 -3.36 -0.05
N LEU A 135 -11.38 -3.06 -0.94
CA LEU A 135 -11.48 -1.95 -1.88
C LEU A 135 -12.93 -1.85 -2.37
N PRO A 136 -13.53 -0.67 -2.44
CA PRO A 136 -14.93 -0.54 -2.81
C PRO A 136 -15.15 -1.05 -4.25
N LYS A 137 -16.41 -1.24 -4.62
CA LYS A 137 -16.75 -1.43 -6.02
C LYS A 137 -16.47 -0.11 -6.75
N LEU A 138 -15.82 -0.15 -7.90
CA LEU A 138 -15.74 1.03 -8.76
C LEU A 138 -17.09 1.27 -9.41
N THR A 139 -17.61 2.48 -9.19
CA THR A 139 -18.83 3.00 -9.77
C THR A 139 -18.55 4.34 -10.43
N GLN A 140 -19.42 4.76 -11.35
CA GLN A 140 -19.34 6.07 -11.95
C GLN A 140 -19.35 7.19 -10.90
N LYS A 141 -20.28 7.13 -9.92
CA LYS A 141 -20.36 8.10 -8.82
C LYS A 141 -19.02 8.23 -8.10
N LEU A 142 -18.40 7.10 -7.76
CA LEU A 142 -17.13 7.07 -7.06
C LEU A 142 -16.02 7.76 -7.87
N LEU A 143 -15.82 7.36 -9.14
CA LEU A 143 -14.77 7.93 -9.97
C LEU A 143 -14.98 9.44 -10.16
N HIS A 144 -16.20 9.87 -10.45
CA HIS A 144 -16.55 11.28 -10.63
C HIS A 144 -16.44 12.12 -9.36
N SER A 145 -16.39 11.49 -8.18
CA SER A 145 -16.31 12.20 -6.91
C SER A 145 -14.89 12.67 -6.58
N PHE A 146 -13.85 11.93 -6.97
CA PHE A 146 -12.46 12.25 -6.60
C PHE A 146 -11.48 12.42 -7.77
N LEU A 147 -11.79 11.88 -8.96
CA LEU A 147 -11.00 12.14 -10.17
C LEU A 147 -11.51 13.40 -10.85
N THR A 148 -11.32 14.54 -10.17
CA THR A 148 -11.68 15.87 -10.65
C THR A 148 -10.54 16.83 -10.38
N ASP A 149 -10.43 17.90 -11.16
CA ASP A 149 -9.38 18.91 -10.99
C ASP A 149 -9.41 19.52 -9.59
N ASP A 150 -10.61 19.81 -9.05
CA ASP A 150 -10.83 20.38 -7.72
C ASP A 150 -10.31 19.49 -6.59
N VAL A 151 -10.27 18.16 -6.79
CA VAL A 151 -9.73 17.21 -5.80
C VAL A 151 -8.27 16.91 -6.04
N ILE A 152 -7.88 16.56 -7.28
CA ILE A 152 -6.53 16.15 -7.64
C ILE A 152 -5.51 17.28 -7.40
N PHE A 153 -5.88 18.52 -7.73
CA PHE A 153 -4.98 19.68 -7.59
C PHE A 153 -5.20 20.46 -6.29
N SER A 154 -5.90 19.88 -5.31
CA SER A 154 -6.10 20.52 -4.03
C SER A 154 -4.78 20.67 -3.27
N SER A 155 -4.57 21.82 -2.62
CA SER A 155 -3.44 22.02 -1.72
C SER A 155 -3.54 21.18 -0.43
N ASP A 156 -4.73 20.70 -0.09
CA ASP A 156 -5.01 19.83 1.06
C ASP A 156 -5.92 18.67 0.63
N ILE A 157 -5.31 17.68 -0.02
CA ILE A 157 -6.00 16.50 -0.56
C ILE A 157 -6.71 15.73 0.55
N GLU A 158 -6.11 15.61 1.74
CA GLU A 158 -6.70 14.86 2.86
C GLU A 158 -8.01 15.50 3.34
N GLN A 159 -8.00 16.81 3.59
CA GLN A 159 -9.20 17.53 3.97
C GLN A 159 -10.25 17.48 2.87
N LYS A 160 -9.82 17.62 1.60
CA LYS A 160 -10.72 17.60 0.45
C LYS A 160 -11.45 16.26 0.34
N ILE A 161 -10.72 15.13 0.42
CA ILE A 161 -11.31 13.78 0.39
C ILE A 161 -12.28 13.59 1.55
N GLN A 162 -11.95 14.10 2.75
CA GLN A 162 -12.82 13.95 3.91
C GLN A 162 -14.16 14.68 3.76
N SER A 163 -14.19 15.76 2.99
CA SER A 163 -15.41 16.51 2.69
C SER A 163 -16.33 15.84 1.67
N LEU A 164 -15.85 14.84 0.91
CA LEU A 164 -16.62 14.18 -0.14
C LEU A 164 -17.75 13.31 0.45
N ASP A 165 -18.90 13.29 -0.23
CA ASP A 165 -20.03 12.38 0.05
C ASP A 165 -19.70 10.94 -0.43
N LEU A 166 -18.72 10.35 0.25
CA LEU A 166 -18.18 9.03 0.01
C LEU A 166 -18.19 8.23 1.30
N THR A 167 -18.38 6.92 1.18
CA THR A 167 -18.19 6.02 2.32
C THR A 167 -16.72 6.02 2.76
N GLU A 168 -16.47 5.58 4.00
CA GLU A 168 -15.11 5.46 4.53
C GLU A 168 -14.22 4.50 3.74
N ALA A 169 -14.78 3.57 2.96
CA ALA A 169 -14.01 2.69 2.08
C ALA A 169 -13.64 3.39 0.76
N GLU A 170 -14.54 4.22 0.24
CA GLU A 170 -14.35 5.04 -0.95
C GLU A 170 -13.37 6.18 -0.72
N LYS A 171 -13.47 6.86 0.43
CA LYS A 171 -12.46 7.84 0.85
C LYS A 171 -11.07 7.22 0.96
N SER A 172 -10.99 6.04 1.59
CA SER A 172 -9.72 5.30 1.69
C SER A 172 -9.15 4.95 0.32
N LEU A 173 -10.00 4.56 -0.65
CA LEU A 173 -9.54 4.36 -2.03
C LEU A 173 -9.00 5.66 -2.63
N ALA A 174 -9.76 6.76 -2.55
CA ALA A 174 -9.33 8.04 -3.09
C ALA A 174 -7.97 8.48 -2.52
N THR A 175 -7.77 8.30 -1.20
CA THR A 175 -6.50 8.59 -0.53
C THR A 175 -5.37 7.73 -1.09
N ILE A 176 -5.57 6.42 -1.27
CA ILE A 176 -4.56 5.53 -1.89
C ILE A 176 -4.18 6.06 -3.26
N ILE A 177 -5.17 6.32 -4.12
CA ILE A 177 -4.93 6.70 -5.51
C ILE A 177 -4.20 8.05 -5.60
N LEU A 178 -4.65 9.06 -4.87
CA LEU A 178 -4.09 10.41 -4.98
C LEU A 178 -2.73 10.57 -4.29
N ASN A 179 -2.41 9.71 -3.31
CA ASN A 179 -1.12 9.75 -2.64
C ASN A 179 -0.07 8.80 -3.25
N THR A 180 -0.47 7.88 -4.12
CA THR A 180 0.45 7.00 -4.84
C THR A 180 1.15 7.80 -5.94
N PRO A 181 2.46 8.07 -5.81
CA PRO A 181 3.17 8.81 -6.84
C PRO A 181 3.28 7.97 -8.11
N MET A 182 2.84 8.54 -9.23
CA MET A 182 3.00 7.95 -10.56
C MET A 182 3.66 8.92 -11.56
N TYR A 183 3.74 10.21 -11.23
CA TYR A 183 4.36 11.24 -12.06
C TYR A 183 5.11 12.26 -11.17
N PRO A 184 6.31 12.72 -11.58
CA PRO A 184 7.07 12.32 -12.78
C PRO A 184 7.67 10.91 -12.68
N ASN A 185 7.81 10.39 -11.48
CA ASN A 185 8.28 9.04 -11.22
C ASN A 185 7.34 8.31 -10.28
N ASP A 186 7.33 6.99 -10.36
CA ASP A 186 6.62 6.16 -9.39
C ASP A 186 7.37 6.07 -8.05
N SER A 187 6.77 5.40 -7.06
CA SER A 187 7.40 5.15 -5.74
C SER A 187 8.76 4.42 -5.80
N ASN A 188 9.09 3.80 -6.93
CA ASN A 188 10.37 3.12 -7.15
C ASN A 188 11.37 3.99 -7.92
N GLY A 189 11.03 5.26 -8.20
CA GLY A 189 11.84 6.16 -9.00
C GLY A 189 11.82 5.83 -10.50
N ARG A 190 10.89 4.98 -10.98
CA ARG A 190 10.77 4.66 -12.40
C ARG A 190 10.02 5.77 -13.12
N ASP A 191 10.51 6.16 -14.29
CA ASP A 191 9.77 7.03 -15.20
C ASP A 191 8.52 6.31 -15.73
N ARG A 192 7.36 6.97 -15.63
CA ARG A 192 6.05 6.46 -16.11
C ARG A 192 5.45 7.35 -17.19
N ILE A 193 6.19 8.31 -17.73
CA ILE A 193 5.68 9.33 -18.67
C ILE A 193 4.98 8.69 -19.87
N PHE A 194 5.59 7.68 -20.51
CA PHE A 194 5.02 7.05 -21.70
C PHE A 194 3.69 6.35 -21.41
N GLU A 195 3.58 5.66 -20.28
CA GLU A 195 2.37 4.94 -19.90
C GLU A 195 1.23 5.92 -19.60
N ILE A 196 1.56 7.02 -18.92
CA ILE A 196 0.61 8.10 -18.66
C ILE A 196 0.18 8.76 -19.97
N GLN A 197 1.11 9.04 -20.89
CA GLN A 197 0.80 9.61 -22.20
C GLN A 197 -0.12 8.70 -23.03
N ASP A 198 0.10 7.39 -22.99
CA ASP A 198 -0.74 6.42 -23.69
C ASP A 198 -2.16 6.40 -23.10
N ILE A 199 -2.29 6.39 -21.77
CA ILE A 199 -3.59 6.53 -21.09
C ILE A 199 -4.28 7.82 -21.52
N LEU A 200 -3.60 8.97 -21.43
CA LEU A 200 -4.18 10.26 -21.81
C LEU A 200 -4.63 10.26 -23.27
N HIS A 201 -3.81 9.71 -24.18
CA HIS A 201 -4.17 9.57 -25.59
C HIS A 201 -5.42 8.70 -25.78
N ASN A 202 -5.51 7.58 -25.07
CA ASN A 202 -6.63 6.65 -25.15
C ASN A 202 -7.94 7.19 -24.59
N LEU A 203 -7.88 8.12 -23.63
CA LEU A 203 -9.05 8.71 -22.97
C LEU A 203 -9.48 10.06 -23.57
N ASN A 204 -8.56 10.80 -24.19
CA ASN A 204 -8.81 12.11 -24.77
C ASN A 204 -9.85 12.05 -25.91
N GLY A 205 -10.80 12.98 -25.91
CA GLY A 205 -11.90 13.04 -26.87
C GLY A 205 -12.97 11.95 -26.69
N LYS A 206 -12.79 11.01 -25.75
CA LYS A 206 -13.80 9.99 -25.41
C LYS A 206 -14.54 10.33 -24.12
N ILE A 207 -13.80 10.64 -23.07
CA ILE A 207 -14.36 10.91 -21.74
C ILE A 207 -13.78 12.17 -21.08
N PHE A 208 -12.65 12.67 -21.58
CA PHE A 208 -11.99 13.89 -21.13
C PHE A 208 -11.48 14.69 -22.32
N GLU A 209 -11.29 15.99 -22.12
CA GLU A 209 -10.61 16.89 -23.07
C GLU A 209 -9.31 17.37 -22.41
N PHE A 210 -8.24 16.60 -22.58
CA PHE A 210 -6.93 16.90 -22.02
C PHE A 210 -6.13 17.80 -22.96
N GLN A 211 -5.46 18.80 -22.39
CA GLN A 211 -4.40 19.51 -23.10
C GLN A 211 -3.17 18.59 -23.19
N SER A 212 -2.74 18.29 -24.42
CA SER A 212 -1.61 17.38 -24.66
C SER A 212 -0.34 17.88 -23.97
N ASN A 213 0.29 17.01 -23.17
CA ASN A 213 1.57 17.25 -22.49
C ASN A 213 1.58 18.45 -21.50
N SER A 214 0.44 18.84 -20.94
CA SER A 214 0.44 19.75 -19.79
C SER A 214 0.81 18.99 -18.51
N GLU A 215 1.48 19.65 -17.57
CA GLU A 215 1.83 19.06 -16.26
C GLU A 215 0.59 18.56 -15.51
N GLY A 216 -0.51 19.32 -15.58
CA GLY A 216 -1.79 18.92 -14.99
C GLY A 216 -2.34 17.63 -15.60
N SER A 217 -2.35 17.50 -16.94
CA SER A 217 -2.79 16.26 -17.59
C SER A 217 -1.95 15.06 -17.14
N MET A 218 -0.64 15.24 -16.96
CA MET A 218 0.25 14.16 -16.51
C MET A 218 -0.03 13.73 -15.07
N ILE A 219 -0.26 14.67 -14.15
CA ILE A 219 -0.66 14.37 -12.76
C ILE A 219 -2.00 13.61 -12.75
N PHE A 220 -2.98 14.09 -13.51
CA PHE A 220 -4.30 13.45 -13.61
C PHE A 220 -4.18 12.03 -14.18
N GLY A 221 -3.43 11.86 -15.27
CA GLY A 221 -3.17 10.56 -15.87
C GLY A 221 -2.40 9.62 -14.93
N GLY A 222 -1.51 10.15 -14.09
CA GLY A 222 -0.86 9.40 -13.01
C GLY A 222 -1.85 8.84 -11.98
N ALA A 223 -2.84 9.63 -11.57
CA ALA A 223 -3.91 9.14 -10.69
C ALA A 223 -4.74 8.02 -11.36
N ILE A 224 -5.02 8.15 -12.66
CA ILE A 224 -5.70 7.08 -13.41
C ILE A 224 -4.82 5.83 -13.47
N LEU A 225 -3.54 5.96 -13.78
CA LEU A 225 -2.58 4.84 -13.82
C LEU A 225 -2.53 4.10 -12.47
N ALA A 226 -2.46 4.83 -11.35
CA ALA A 226 -2.51 4.23 -10.01
C ALA A 226 -3.78 3.40 -9.79
N LEU A 227 -4.95 3.89 -10.26
CA LEU A 227 -6.21 3.16 -10.17
C LEU A 227 -6.22 1.90 -11.04
N LEU A 228 -5.72 2.01 -12.28
CA LEU A 228 -5.62 0.89 -13.22
C LEU A 228 -4.76 -0.24 -12.65
N GLU A 229 -3.58 0.09 -12.12
CA GLU A 229 -2.71 -0.90 -11.49
C GLU A 229 -3.34 -1.51 -10.24
N LEU A 230 -3.92 -0.69 -9.35
CA LEU A 230 -4.51 -1.16 -8.10
C LEU A 230 -5.67 -2.15 -8.35
N TYR A 231 -6.47 -1.92 -9.40
CA TYR A 231 -7.59 -2.80 -9.75
C TYR A 231 -7.27 -3.85 -10.81
N ASN A 232 -6.04 -3.86 -11.35
CA ASN A 232 -5.63 -4.69 -12.48
C ASN A 232 -6.56 -4.52 -13.69
N LEU A 233 -6.72 -3.28 -14.14
CA LEU A 233 -7.61 -2.84 -15.21
C LEU A 233 -6.84 -2.24 -16.38
N ASN A 234 -7.49 -2.16 -17.54
CA ASN A 234 -7.05 -1.33 -18.67
C ASN A 234 -7.95 -0.10 -18.88
N GLU A 235 -7.63 0.72 -19.87
CA GLU A 235 -8.36 1.96 -20.18
C GLU A 235 -9.78 1.71 -20.67
N THR A 236 -10.02 0.59 -21.36
CA THR A 236 -11.37 0.21 -21.80
C THR A 236 -12.27 -0.09 -20.60
N ASP A 237 -11.72 -0.79 -19.61
CA ASP A 237 -12.38 -1.06 -18.34
C ASP A 237 -12.72 0.23 -17.59
N PHE A 238 -11.78 1.17 -17.55
CA PHE A 238 -11.97 2.48 -16.94
C PHE A 238 -13.04 3.30 -17.65
N ILE A 239 -13.00 3.42 -18.98
CA ILE A 239 -14.02 4.13 -19.79
C ILE A 239 -15.41 3.55 -19.51
N ALA A 240 -15.54 2.23 -19.44
CA ALA A 240 -16.83 1.59 -19.20
C ALA A 240 -17.39 1.90 -17.79
N VAL A 241 -16.53 2.05 -16.76
CA VAL A 241 -17.00 2.50 -15.44
C VAL A 241 -17.31 4.00 -15.45
N TRP A 242 -16.44 4.80 -16.06
CA TRP A 242 -16.59 6.25 -16.14
C TRP A 242 -17.88 6.68 -16.85
N THR A 243 -18.28 5.95 -17.88
CA THR A 243 -19.53 6.18 -18.65
C THR A 243 -20.74 5.48 -18.04
N GLY A 244 -20.58 4.77 -16.91
CA GLY A 244 -21.67 4.08 -16.23
C GLY A 244 -22.13 2.78 -16.91
N GLN A 245 -21.45 2.32 -17.96
CA GLN A 245 -21.77 1.07 -18.67
C GLN A 245 -21.56 -0.17 -17.81
N ARG A 246 -20.63 -0.11 -16.85
CA ARG A 246 -20.37 -1.20 -15.91
C ARG A 246 -19.90 -0.71 -14.57
N THR A 247 -19.84 -1.64 -13.63
CA THR A 247 -19.26 -1.43 -12.31
C THR A 247 -18.29 -2.57 -12.04
N ILE A 248 -17.16 -2.30 -11.41
CA ILE A 248 -16.08 -3.28 -11.22
C ILE A 248 -15.97 -3.61 -9.75
N ALA A 249 -16.06 -4.90 -9.40
CA ALA A 249 -15.86 -5.35 -8.03
C ALA A 249 -14.40 -5.18 -7.59
N ALA A 250 -14.18 -5.12 -6.29
CA ALA A 250 -12.85 -5.16 -5.70
C ALA A 250 -12.00 -6.30 -6.29
N PRO A 251 -10.69 -6.10 -6.51
CA PRO A 251 -9.80 -7.17 -6.92
C PRO A 251 -9.85 -8.28 -5.89
N LYS A 252 -10.08 -9.51 -6.36
CA LYS A 252 -9.94 -10.70 -5.52
C LYS A 252 -8.45 -10.89 -5.26
N ALA A 253 -8.10 -11.25 -4.03
CA ALA A 253 -6.74 -11.74 -3.76
C ALA A 253 -6.47 -12.90 -4.74
N GLU A 254 -5.49 -12.75 -5.62
CA GLU A 254 -5.13 -13.82 -6.54
C GLU A 254 -4.66 -15.02 -5.70
N HIS A 255 -5.51 -16.04 -5.58
CA HIS A 255 -5.06 -17.37 -5.21
C HIS A 255 -4.31 -17.96 -6.42
N ARG A 256 -3.09 -17.49 -6.70
CA ARG A 256 -2.17 -18.22 -7.59
C ARG A 256 -1.50 -19.35 -6.80
N ALA A 257 -2.31 -20.33 -6.41
CA ALA A 257 -1.83 -21.70 -6.34
C ALA A 257 -2.13 -22.32 -7.70
N LYS A 258 -1.25 -22.14 -8.68
CA LYS A 258 -1.21 -23.06 -9.81
C LYS A 258 -0.39 -24.26 -9.36
N LYS A 259 -1.07 -25.42 -9.35
CA LYS A 259 -0.51 -26.75 -9.14
C LYS A 259 0.66 -27.04 -10.08
#